data_AF-A0AAW2X127-F1
#
_entry.id   AF-A0AAW2X127-F1
#
_cell.length_a   1.000
_cell.length_b   1.000
_cell.length_c   1.000
_cell.angle_alpha   90.00
_cell.angle_beta   90.00
_cell.angle_gamma   90.00
#
_symmetry.space_group_name_H-M   'P 1'
#
loop_
_entity.id
_entity.type
_entity.pdbx_description
1 polymer ?
#
loop_
_entity_poly.entity_id
_entity_poly.type
_entity_poly.pdbx_seq_one_letter_code
_entity_poly.pdbx_strand_id
1 'polypeptide(L)'
;MLSGFFIQDMIDNKFFSMFAAIDGSTSSDISIARWPDDMKIMASCNHGILCCVRRSGKNYRYYVCKPTTQQWQSLPNPKLRYETVSVAVMVLGSDLFRYKIVKISRQGDK
;
A
#
# COMPACT_ATOMS: atom_id res chain seq x y z
N MET A 1 18.34 -0.19 9.59
CA MET A 1 17.07 -0.72 9.03
C MET A 1 15.94 -0.14 9.84
N LEU A 2 14.93 0.43 9.18
CA LEU A 2 13.74 0.94 9.87
C LEU A 2 12.82 -0.25 10.18
N SER A 3 12.47 -0.44 11.45
CA SER A 3 11.58 -1.54 11.89
C SER A 3 10.39 -0.94 12.61
N GLY A 4 9.19 -1.33 12.23
CA GLY A 4 7.96 -0.71 12.71
C GLY A 4 6.71 -1.20 12.01
N PHE A 5 5.61 -0.53 12.32
CA PHE A 5 4.28 -0.86 11.83
C PHE A 5 3.70 0.32 11.05
N PHE A 6 3.00 0.03 9.96
CA PHE A 6 2.12 1.00 9.34
C PHE A 6 0.74 0.89 9.98
N ILE A 7 0.24 2.00 10.52
CA ILE A 7 -1.09 2.13 11.11
C ILE A 7 -1.91 2.97 10.15
N GLN A 8 -3.14 2.52 9.87
CA GLN A 8 -4.06 3.24 9.01
C GLN A 8 -5.40 3.42 9.71
N ASP A 9 -5.93 4.65 9.61
CA ASP A 9 -7.23 5.04 10.14
C ASP A 9 -8.09 5.67 9.04
N MET A 10 -9.40 5.77 9.28
CA MET A 10 -10.37 6.41 8.40
C MET A 10 -11.05 7.57 9.13
N ILE A 11 -10.74 8.80 8.70
CA ILE A 11 -11.31 10.04 9.24
C ILE A 11 -12.01 10.77 8.09
N ASP A 12 -13.27 11.17 8.27
CA ASP A 12 -14.07 11.86 7.25
C ASP A 12 -14.07 11.17 5.86
N ASN A 13 -14.19 9.84 5.85
CA ASN A 13 -14.11 8.98 4.65
C ASN A 13 -12.77 9.05 3.89
N LYS A 14 -11.71 9.55 4.52
CA LYS A 14 -10.36 9.57 3.97
C LYS A 14 -9.44 8.66 4.76
N PHE A 15 -8.60 7.93 4.06
CA PHE A 15 -7.55 7.15 4.71
C PHE A 15 -6.39 8.04 5.16
N PHE A 16 -6.01 7.93 6.43
CA PHE A 16 -4.81 8.50 7.01
C PHE A 16 -3.86 7.38 7.42
N SER A 17 -2.55 7.54 7.19
CA SER A 17 -1.55 6.50 7.49
C SER A 17 -0.34 7.08 8.21
N MET A 18 0.16 6.34 9.19
CA MET A 18 1.35 6.69 9.96
C MET A 18 2.27 5.47 10.08
N PHE A 19 3.57 5.71 10.22
CA PHE A 19 4.54 4.70 10.59
C PHE A 19 4.90 4.83 12.07
N ALA A 20 4.75 3.75 12.83
CA ALA A 20 5.15 3.65 14.22
C ALA A 20 6.41 2.79 14.31
N ALA A 21 7.55 3.40 14.64
CA ALA A 21 8.81 2.68 14.81
C ALA A 21 8.84 1.91 16.14
N ILE A 22 9.54 0.77 16.16
CA ILE A 22 9.64 -0.11 17.33
C ILE A 22 10.62 0.43 18.39
N ASP A 23 11.64 1.19 17.99
CA ASP A 23 12.69 1.68 18.88
C ASP A 23 12.24 2.82 19.82
N GLY A 24 10.94 3.08 19.90
CA GLY A 24 10.37 4.13 20.74
C GLY A 24 10.69 5.54 20.25
N SER A 25 11.53 5.69 19.22
CA SER A 25 11.59 6.91 18.46
C SER A 25 10.29 6.99 17.67
N THR A 26 9.32 7.76 18.18
CA THR A 26 8.37 8.37 17.26
C THR A 26 9.22 9.29 16.40
N SER A 27 9.85 8.76 15.34
CA SER A 27 10.51 9.63 14.38
C SER A 27 9.38 10.48 13.82
N SER A 28 9.26 11.68 14.37
CA SER A 28 8.51 12.78 13.82
C SER A 28 9.14 13.26 12.51
N ASP A 29 9.98 12.44 11.87
CA ASP A 29 10.22 12.40 10.43
C ASP A 29 8.90 12.06 9.72
N ILE A 30 8.00 13.03 9.82
CA ILE A 30 6.82 13.38 9.02
C ILE A 30 7.11 13.25 7.50
N SER A 31 8.38 13.11 7.12
CA SER A 31 8.94 12.93 5.79
C SER A 31 9.03 11.48 5.28
N ILE A 32 8.89 10.44 6.11
CA ILE A 32 9.02 9.02 5.65
C ILE A 32 7.86 8.59 4.73
N ALA A 33 6.76 9.33 4.70
CA ALA A 33 5.95 9.44 3.50
C ALA A 33 5.01 10.65 3.63
N ARG A 34 5.20 11.65 2.79
CA ARG A 34 4.05 12.46 2.34
C ARG A 34 3.16 11.50 1.55
N TRP A 35 2.25 10.84 2.24
CA TRP A 35 1.25 9.99 1.61
C TRP A 35 0.38 10.87 0.74
N PRO A 36 0.09 10.46 -0.50
CA PRO A 36 -1.01 11.04 -1.24
C PRO A 36 -2.29 10.89 -0.42
N ASP A 37 -3.07 11.96 -0.30
CA ASP A 37 -4.36 11.93 0.41
C ASP A 37 -5.25 10.78 -0.10
N ASP A 38 -5.91 10.12 0.85
CA ASP A 38 -6.91 9.08 0.62
C ASP A 38 -6.39 7.80 -0.05
N MET A 39 -5.24 7.30 0.43
CA MET A 39 -4.69 6.00 0.04
C MET A 39 -4.92 4.93 1.09
N LYS A 40 -5.62 3.85 0.69
CA LYS A 40 -5.79 2.65 1.50
C LYS A 40 -4.62 1.69 1.30
N ILE A 41 -4.05 1.18 2.39
CA ILE A 41 -3.01 0.12 2.33
C ILE A 41 -3.73 -1.22 2.18
N MET A 42 -3.33 -2.00 1.17
CA MET A 42 -3.94 -3.29 0.84
C MET A 42 -3.05 -4.47 1.22
N ALA A 43 -1.72 -4.30 1.16
CA ALA A 43 -0.76 -5.32 1.54
C ALA A 43 0.60 -4.68 1.88
N SER A 44 1.39 -5.35 2.70
CA SER A 44 2.77 -4.98 3.03
C SER A 44 3.69 -6.22 3.02
N CYS A 45 5.00 -5.98 2.95
CA CYS A 45 6.00 -7.01 3.17
C CYS A 45 7.18 -6.48 4.01
N ASN A 46 8.02 -7.39 4.49
CA ASN A 46 9.21 -7.12 5.32
C ASN A 46 10.31 -6.29 4.64
N HIS A 47 10.18 -5.97 3.34
CA HIS A 47 11.14 -5.15 2.59
C HIS A 47 10.72 -3.67 2.47
N GLY A 48 9.69 -3.26 3.21
CA GLY A 48 9.19 -1.88 3.19
C GLY A 48 8.49 -1.51 1.89
N ILE A 49 7.96 -2.50 1.16
CA ILE A 49 7.12 -2.29 -0.02
C ILE A 49 5.66 -2.43 0.40
N LEU A 50 4.84 -1.49 -0.06
CA LEU A 50 3.41 -1.49 0.18
C LEU A 50 2.65 -1.54 -1.14
N CYS A 51 1.54 -2.28 -1.14
CA CYS A 51 0.52 -2.17 -2.18
C CYS A 51 -0.62 -1.31 -1.64
N CYS A 52 -0.93 -0.23 -2.34
CA CYS A 52 -1.94 0.74 -1.95
C CYS A 52 -3.00 0.89 -3.04
N VAL A 53 -4.18 1.37 -2.65
CA VAL A 53 -5.25 1.70 -3.58
C VAL A 53 -5.82 3.08 -3.27
N ARG A 54 -6.16 3.82 -4.32
CA ARG A 54 -6.83 5.11 -4.22
C ARG A 54 -8.06 5.13 -5.11
N ARG A 55 -9.12 5.79 -4.66
CA ARG A 55 -10.30 6.05 -5.49
C ARG A 55 -9.94 7.04 -6.61
N SER A 56 -10.27 6.68 -7.85
CA SER A 56 -10.05 7.49 -9.04
C SER A 56 -11.35 7.53 -9.85
N GLY A 57 -12.17 8.55 -9.59
CA GLY A 57 -13.53 8.65 -10.13
C GLY A 57 -14.43 7.50 -9.65
N LYS A 58 -14.97 6.72 -10.58
CA LYS A 58 -15.79 5.52 -10.31
C LYS A 58 -14.96 4.24 -10.13
N ASN A 59 -13.65 4.31 -10.32
CA ASN A 59 -12.76 3.16 -10.29
C ASN A 59 -11.75 3.27 -9.13
N TYR A 60 -11.03 2.18 -8.90
CA TYR A 60 -9.87 2.13 -8.02
C TYR A 60 -8.60 2.02 -8.85
N ARG A 61 -7.55 2.73 -8.43
CA ARG A 61 -6.21 2.62 -9.02
C ARG A 61 -5.24 2.10 -7.96
N TYR A 62 -4.54 1.03 -8.31
CA TYR A 62 -3.55 0.40 -7.45
C TYR A 62 -2.17 1.02 -7.68
N TYR A 63 -1.38 1.03 -6.62
CA TYR A 63 -0.03 1.57 -6.61
C TYR A 63 0.86 0.64 -5.79
N VAL A 64 2.13 0.62 -6.14
CA VAL A 64 3.19 0.14 -5.26
C VAL A 64 4.00 1.32 -4.79
N CYS A 65 4.31 1.35 -3.49
CA CYS A 65 5.20 2.37 -2.95
C CYS A 65 6.27 1.80 -2.04
N LYS A 66 7.39 2.52 -2.00
CA LYS A 66 8.49 2.35 -1.04
C LYS A 66 8.62 3.65 -0.26
N PRO A 67 7.99 3.77 0.92
CA PRO A 67 7.95 5.02 1.69
C PRO A 67 9.35 5.59 1.94
N THR A 68 10.30 4.76 2.35
CA THR A 68 11.68 5.15 2.70
C THR A 68 12.46 5.80 1.55
N THR A 69 12.12 5.50 0.30
CA THR A 69 12.75 6.09 -0.89
C THR A 69 11.80 6.99 -1.67
N GLN A 70 10.59 7.24 -1.14
CA GLN A 70 9.52 8.00 -1.80
C GLN A 70 9.21 7.53 -3.23
N GLN A 71 9.43 6.24 -3.52
CA GLN A 71 9.17 5.68 -4.84
C GLN A 71 7.71 5.28 -4.92
N TRP A 72 7.05 5.67 -6.01
CA TRP A 72 5.67 5.35 -6.31
C TRP A 72 5.54 4.86 -7.74
N GLN A 73 4.81 3.77 -7.93
CA GLN A 73 4.52 3.21 -9.24
C GLN A 73 3.04 2.90 -9.34
N SER A 74 2.36 3.42 -10.36
CA SER A 74 1.00 3.02 -10.68
C SER A 74 0.98 1.63 -11.29
N LEU A 75 0.01 0.82 -10.87
CA LEU A 75 -0.19 -0.51 -11.41
C LEU A 75 -1.26 -0.49 -12.51
N PRO A 76 -1.11 -1.31 -13.55
CA PRO A 76 -2.21 -1.57 -14.47
C PRO A 76 -3.37 -2.17 -13.67
N ASN A 77 -4.57 -1.61 -13.80
CA ASN A 77 -5.75 -2.14 -13.13
C ASN A 77 -6.33 -3.30 -13.96
N PRO A 78 -6.33 -4.55 -13.45
CA PRO A 78 -7.03 -5.63 -14.11
C PRO A 78 -8.54 -5.37 -13.99
N LYS A 79 -9.16 -4.96 -15.10
CA LYS A 79 -10.61 -4.66 -15.23
C LYS A 79 -11.44 -5.94 -15.15
N LEU A 80 -11.40 -6.60 -14.00
CA LEU A 80 -12.16 -7.80 -13.72
C LEU A 80 -13.48 -7.40 -13.05
N ARG A 81 -14.60 -8.00 -13.46
CA ARG A 81 -15.92 -7.84 -12.81
C ARG A 81 -16.04 -8.63 -11.51
N TYR A 82 -14.92 -8.87 -10.85
CA TYR A 82 -14.81 -9.69 -9.64
C TYR A 82 -14.49 -8.80 -8.45
N GLU A 83 -15.07 -9.15 -7.31
CA GLU A 83 -14.79 -8.48 -6.05
C GLU A 83 -13.40 -8.88 -5.57
N THR A 84 -12.61 -7.90 -5.13
CA THR A 84 -11.29 -8.16 -4.57
C THR A 84 -11.44 -8.63 -3.14
N VAL A 85 -11.03 -9.87 -2.87
CA VAL A 85 -11.11 -10.49 -1.53
C VAL A 85 -9.85 -10.17 -0.74
N SER A 86 -8.68 -10.31 -1.36
CA SER A 86 -7.41 -10.02 -0.73
C SER A 86 -6.34 -9.63 -1.75
N VAL A 87 -5.32 -8.95 -1.26
CA VAL A 87 -4.15 -8.54 -2.03
C VAL A 87 -2.92 -8.96 -1.24
N ALA A 88 -1.91 -9.47 -1.94
CA ALA A 88 -0.61 -9.81 -1.36
C ALA A 88 0.51 -9.19 -2.20
N VAL A 89 1.61 -8.81 -1.53
CA VAL A 89 2.84 -8.33 -2.17
C VAL A 89 4.00 -9.23 -1.77
N MET A 90 4.79 -9.66 -2.74
CA MET A 90 5.98 -10.48 -2.54
C MET A 90 7.17 -9.82 -3.22
N VAL A 91 8.32 -9.80 -2.55
CA VAL A 91 9.58 -9.33 -3.12
C VAL A 91 10.31 -10.51 -3.76
N LEU A 92 10.77 -10.34 -4.99
CA LEU A 92 11.54 -11.35 -5.74
C LEU A 92 13.05 -11.19 -5.57
N GLY A 93 13.50 -9.98 -5.20
CA GLY A 93 14.91 -9.63 -5.00
C GLY A 93 15.04 -8.25 -4.37
N SER A 94 16.12 -8.04 -3.62
CA SER A 94 16.39 -6.77 -2.93
C SER A 94 16.97 -5.71 -3.87
N ASP A 95 17.63 -6.15 -4.93
CA ASP A 95 18.11 -5.42 -6.07
C ASP A 95 16.96 -5.12 -7.05
N LEU A 96 16.77 -3.85 -7.41
CA LEU A 96 15.86 -3.35 -8.45
C LEU A 96 14.34 -3.30 -8.17
N PHE A 97 13.89 -3.31 -6.91
CA PHE A 97 12.45 -3.16 -6.60
C PHE A 97 11.58 -4.19 -7.34
N ARG A 98 12.07 -5.43 -7.43
CA ARG A 98 11.37 -6.52 -8.13
C ARG A 98 10.32 -7.12 -7.20
N TYR A 99 9.06 -6.86 -7.51
CA TYR A 99 7.93 -7.37 -6.72
C TYR A 99 6.91 -8.09 -7.61
N LYS A 100 6.08 -8.92 -6.97
CA LYS A 100 4.82 -9.43 -7.54
C LYS A 100 3.67 -9.01 -6.65
N ILE A 101 2.59 -8.59 -7.28
CA ILE A 101 1.29 -8.37 -6.64
C ILE A 101 0.36 -9.50 -7.05
N VAL A 102 -0.25 -10.14 -6.05
CA VAL A 102 -1.29 -11.14 -6.26
C VAL A 102 -2.59 -10.55 -5.75
N LYS A 103 -3.60 -10.52 -6.62
CA LYS A 103 -4.97 -10.11 -6.27
C LYS A 103 -5.86 -11.33 -6.32
N ILE A 104 -6.43 -11.71 -5.19
CA ILE A 104 -7.41 -12.79 -5.11
C ILE A 104 -8.78 -12.15 -5.25
N SER A 105 -9.61 -12.71 -6.12
CA SER A 105 -10.93 -12.17 -6.41
C SER A 105 -11.96 -13.28 -6.44
N ARG A 106 -13.18 -12.95 -6.01
CA ARG A 106 -14.33 -13.84 -6.02
C ARG A 106 -15.36 -13.33 -7.01
N GLN A 107 -15.99 -14.26 -7.70
CA GLN A 107 -17.18 -13.98 -8.48
C GLN A 107 -18.34 -13.70 -7.53
N GLY A 108 -18.98 -12.53 -7.68
CA GLY A 108 -20.19 -12.24 -6.91
C GLY A 108 -21.23 -13.31 -7.21
N ASP A 109 -21.83 -13.88 -6.16
CA ASP A 109 -22.93 -14.82 -6.32
C ASP A 109 -24.08 -14.05 -6.98
N LYS A 110 -24.57 -14.57 -8.11
CA LYS A 110 -25.74 -14.04 -8.81
C LYS A 110 -27.01 -14.45 -8.08
#